data_AF-A0A821ELS8-F1
#
_entry.id   AF-A0A821ELS8-F1
#
_cell.length_a   1.000
_cell.length_b   1.000
_cell.length_c   1.000
_cell.angle_alpha   90.00
_cell.angle_beta   90.00
_cell.angle_gamma   90.00
#
_symmetry.space_group_name_H-M   'P 1'
#
loop_
_entity.id
_entity.type
_entity.pdbx_description
1 polymer ?
#
loop_
_entity_poly.entity_id
_entity_poly.type
_entity_poly.pdbx_seq_one_letter_code
_entity_poly.pdbx_strand_id
1 'polypeptide(L)'
;MTKSPSEIVKDEQLYATMGNSENSSNQYGDFKQIHVAISTELAKEREQFPAHFPKPIHVLLPADARISDQWQERLQQAKKYYNPENIVLFPYYTKNSHWIGVILRFNINGQLERAEYIDPVVKSNFNPTKLQMEFSELFSGVVLKSMTLQTHSDPKYSAELTIRNLLNAIKETHSTNVTSQSIN
;
A
#
# COMPACT_ATOMS: atom_id res chain seq x y z
N MET A 1 -21.32 -1.19 -11.10
CA MET A 1 -20.78 -1.91 -12.27
C MET A 1 -20.03 -3.13 -11.76
N THR A 2 -20.56 -4.33 -12.00
CA THR A 2 -19.98 -5.61 -11.59
C THR A 2 -18.90 -6.02 -12.59
N LYS A 3 -17.72 -6.43 -12.11
CA LYS A 3 -16.60 -6.90 -12.95
C LYS A 3 -17.03 -8.07 -13.83
N SER A 4 -16.40 -8.19 -15.00
CA SER A 4 -16.65 -9.27 -15.94
C SER A 4 -16.09 -10.61 -15.40
N PRO A 5 -16.76 -11.75 -15.61
CA PRO A 5 -16.26 -13.08 -15.22
C PRO A 5 -14.84 -13.39 -15.72
N SER A 6 -14.43 -12.80 -16.86
CA SER A 6 -13.08 -12.96 -17.41
C SER A 6 -11.97 -12.21 -16.65
N GLU A 7 -12.33 -11.19 -15.86
CA GLU A 7 -11.40 -10.46 -14.99
C GLU A 7 -11.18 -11.22 -13.67
N ILE A 8 -12.22 -11.93 -13.20
CA ILE A 8 -12.17 -12.76 -11.98
C ILE A 8 -11.22 -13.95 -12.18
N VAL A 9 -11.24 -14.58 -13.36
CA VAL A 9 -10.41 -15.76 -13.68
C VAL A 9 -8.92 -15.40 -13.81
N LYS A 10 -8.58 -14.17 -14.20
CA LYS A 10 -7.17 -13.72 -14.27
C LYS A 10 -6.58 -13.44 -12.89
N ASP A 11 -7.40 -12.89 -11.99
CA ASP A 11 -7.00 -12.78 -10.59
C ASP A 11 -6.82 -14.20 -10.03
N GLU A 12 -7.76 -15.13 -10.24
CA GLU A 12 -7.74 -16.54 -9.78
C GLU A 12 -6.48 -17.33 -10.17
N GLN A 13 -5.97 -17.16 -11.40
CA GLN A 13 -4.77 -17.87 -11.86
C GLN A 13 -3.46 -17.34 -11.24
N LEU A 14 -3.41 -16.08 -10.79
CA LEU A 14 -2.27 -15.53 -10.05
C LEU A 14 -2.17 -16.13 -8.62
N TYR A 15 -3.29 -16.64 -8.08
CA TYR A 15 -3.34 -17.19 -6.72
C TYR A 15 -2.77 -18.60 -6.60
N ALA A 16 -2.56 -19.32 -7.71
CA ALA A 16 -2.06 -20.70 -7.69
C ALA A 16 -0.52 -20.78 -7.58
N THR A 17 0.21 -19.68 -7.80
CA THR A 17 1.68 -19.68 -7.83
C THR A 17 2.34 -19.21 -6.51
N MET A 18 1.57 -18.66 -5.57
CA MET A 18 2.07 -18.18 -4.28
C MET A 18 1.85 -19.26 -3.21
N GLY A 19 2.69 -20.30 -3.27
CA GLY A 19 2.64 -21.46 -2.38
C GLY A 19 2.98 -21.16 -0.92
N ASN A 20 2.33 -21.95 -0.05
CA ASN A 20 2.37 -21.96 1.40
C ASN A 20 3.78 -21.83 2.01
N SER A 21 3.92 -20.90 2.96
CA SER A 21 4.98 -20.90 3.97
C SER A 21 4.36 -21.31 5.30
N GLU A 22 4.38 -22.61 5.61
CA GLU A 22 4.07 -23.12 6.94
C GLU A 22 5.16 -22.71 7.95
N ASN A 23 4.73 -22.41 9.18
CA ASN A 23 5.50 -22.02 10.37
C ASN A 23 5.89 -20.54 10.53
N SER A 24 5.01 -19.77 11.16
CA SER A 24 5.30 -19.07 12.44
C SER A 24 4.06 -18.27 12.90
N SER A 25 3.92 -18.10 14.21
CA SER A 25 2.78 -17.59 14.97
C SER A 25 2.39 -16.12 14.74
N ASN A 26 2.32 -15.67 13.49
CA ASN A 26 1.77 -14.38 13.11
C ASN A 26 0.51 -14.59 12.28
N GLN A 27 -0.62 -14.06 12.74
CA GLN A 27 -1.96 -14.20 12.16
C GLN A 27 -2.11 -13.68 10.72
N TYR A 28 -1.03 -13.17 10.10
CA TYR A 28 -1.02 -12.55 8.77
C TYR A 28 0.10 -13.10 7.87
N GLY A 29 0.57 -14.33 8.11
CA GLY A 29 1.65 -14.96 7.34
C GLY A 29 1.33 -15.21 5.85
N ASP A 30 0.06 -15.10 5.45
CA ASP A 30 -0.38 -15.20 4.05
C ASP A 30 -0.56 -13.80 3.42
N PHE A 31 0.03 -13.59 2.25
CA PHE A 31 -0.09 -12.38 1.44
C PHE A 31 -1.55 -12.00 1.17
N LYS A 32 -2.45 -12.98 1.06
CA LYS A 32 -3.89 -12.72 0.91
C LYS A 32 -4.51 -12.17 2.19
N GLN A 33 -4.07 -12.66 3.36
CA GLN A 33 -4.62 -12.26 4.64
C GLN A 33 -4.34 -10.79 4.95
N ILE A 34 -3.14 -10.28 4.64
CA ILE A 34 -2.83 -8.85 4.84
C ILE A 34 -3.64 -7.96 3.90
N HIS A 35 -3.85 -8.36 2.64
CA HIS A 35 -4.71 -7.62 1.70
C HIS A 35 -6.17 -7.55 2.18
N VAL A 36 -6.71 -8.70 2.59
CA VAL A 36 -8.06 -8.80 3.14
C VAL A 36 -8.17 -7.94 4.40
N ALA A 37 -7.20 -8.01 5.31
CA ALA A 37 -7.21 -7.25 6.55
C ALA A 37 -7.23 -5.73 6.29
N ILE A 38 -6.40 -5.22 5.37
CA ILE A 38 -6.43 -3.78 5.02
C ILE A 38 -7.79 -3.39 4.44
N SER A 39 -8.32 -4.21 3.53
CA SER A 39 -9.61 -3.94 2.90
C SER A 39 -10.76 -3.93 3.91
N THR A 40 -10.74 -4.88 4.85
CA THR A 40 -11.73 -4.98 5.94
C THR A 40 -11.65 -3.79 6.90
N GLU A 41 -10.44 -3.46 7.38
CA GLU A 41 -10.28 -2.35 8.32
C GLU A 41 -10.57 -0.99 7.66
N LEU A 42 -10.20 -0.80 6.39
CA LEU A 42 -10.58 0.38 5.60
C LEU A 42 -12.11 0.54 5.50
N ALA A 43 -12.83 -0.56 5.28
CA ALA A 43 -14.29 -0.52 5.19
C ALA A 43 -14.93 -0.11 6.53
N LYS A 44 -14.46 -0.69 7.65
CA LYS A 44 -14.92 -0.34 9.00
C LYS A 44 -14.63 1.13 9.34
N GLU A 45 -13.42 1.59 9.06
CA GLU A 45 -13.00 2.97 9.32
C GLU A 45 -13.78 3.98 8.48
N ARG A 46 -14.09 3.65 7.22
CA ARG A 46 -14.93 4.50 6.36
C ARG A 46 -16.37 4.58 6.85
N GLU A 47 -16.92 3.49 7.41
CA GLU A 47 -18.26 3.48 8.01
C GLU A 47 -18.30 4.36 9.27
N GLN A 48 -17.28 4.27 10.12
CA GLN A 48 -17.21 5.05 11.36
C GLN A 48 -16.85 6.52 11.15
N PHE A 49 -15.97 6.80 10.18
CA PHE A 49 -15.38 8.13 9.96
C PHE A 49 -15.34 8.53 8.48
N PRO A 50 -16.49 8.65 7.80
CA PRO A 50 -16.54 8.85 6.35
C PRO A 50 -15.79 10.11 5.87
N ALA A 51 -15.76 11.17 6.67
CA ALA A 51 -15.04 12.41 6.35
C ALA A 51 -13.52 12.25 6.26
N HIS A 52 -12.93 11.24 6.93
CA HIS A 52 -11.49 10.96 6.85
C HIS A 52 -11.11 10.09 5.65
N PHE A 53 -12.09 9.54 4.92
CA PHE A 53 -11.87 8.66 3.77
C PHE A 53 -12.69 9.07 2.52
N PRO A 54 -12.63 10.35 2.09
CA PRO A 54 -13.49 10.89 1.03
C PRO A 54 -13.09 10.48 -0.40
N LYS A 55 -11.85 10.01 -0.61
CA LYS A 55 -11.32 9.64 -1.93
C LYS A 55 -11.53 8.15 -2.22
N PRO A 56 -11.65 7.75 -3.50
CA PRO A 56 -11.57 6.34 -3.85
C PRO A 56 -10.20 5.81 -3.40
N ILE A 57 -10.23 4.79 -2.54
CA ILE A 57 -9.04 4.13 -2.01
C ILE A 57 -9.05 2.72 -2.56
N HIS A 58 -8.00 2.37 -3.29
CA HIS A 58 -7.80 1.06 -3.89
C HIS A 58 -6.71 0.31 -3.12
N VAL A 59 -7.03 -0.89 -2.65
CA VAL A 59 -6.07 -1.76 -1.97
C VAL A 59 -5.63 -2.85 -2.95
N LEU A 60 -4.37 -2.81 -3.40
CA LEU A 60 -3.82 -3.85 -4.28
C LEU A 60 -3.27 -5.01 -3.46
N LEU A 61 -3.15 -6.17 -4.12
CA LEU A 61 -2.42 -7.30 -3.56
C LEU A 61 -0.99 -6.90 -3.21
N PRO A 62 -0.35 -7.57 -2.25
CA PRO A 62 1.01 -7.21 -1.89
C PRO A 62 2.00 -7.56 -2.99
N ALA A 63 3.17 -6.92 -2.93
CA ALA A 63 4.34 -7.30 -3.70
C ALA A 63 5.37 -7.98 -2.79
N ASP A 64 5.98 -9.06 -3.28
CA ASP A 64 7.06 -9.78 -2.61
C ASP A 64 8.41 -9.45 -3.26
N ALA A 65 9.35 -8.89 -2.50
CA ALA A 65 10.68 -8.58 -2.99
C ALA A 65 11.50 -9.80 -3.42
N ARG A 66 11.07 -11.01 -3.02
CA ARG A 66 11.67 -12.30 -3.40
C ARG A 66 11.22 -12.77 -4.77
N ILE A 67 10.07 -12.28 -5.27
CA ILE A 67 9.53 -12.62 -6.57
C ILE A 67 9.84 -11.46 -7.52
N SER A 68 10.51 -11.77 -8.63
CA SER A 68 10.81 -10.79 -9.66
C SER A 68 9.53 -10.12 -10.17
N ASP A 69 9.66 -8.86 -10.57
CA ASP A 69 8.64 -8.06 -11.28
C ASP A 69 7.35 -7.73 -10.50
N GLN A 70 7.07 -8.36 -9.35
CA GLN A 70 5.84 -8.05 -8.59
C GLN A 70 5.73 -6.58 -8.17
N TRP A 71 6.85 -5.93 -7.85
CA TRP A 71 6.86 -4.49 -7.63
C TRP A 71 6.37 -3.73 -8.87
N GLN A 72 6.94 -4.02 -10.03
CA GLN A 72 6.58 -3.38 -11.29
C GLN A 72 5.13 -3.68 -11.69
N GLU A 73 4.65 -4.91 -11.47
CA GLU A 73 3.24 -5.27 -11.66
C GLU A 73 2.31 -4.43 -10.79
N ARG A 74 2.61 -4.24 -9.50
CA ARG A 74 1.79 -3.40 -8.61
C ARG A 74 1.81 -1.93 -9.04
N LEU A 75 2.94 -1.43 -9.52
CA LEU A 75 3.01 -0.07 -10.07
C LEU A 75 2.19 0.07 -11.36
N GLN A 76 2.21 -0.93 -12.25
CA GLN A 76 1.37 -0.94 -13.45
C GLN A 76 -0.12 -1.07 -13.11
N GLN A 77 -0.48 -1.87 -12.09
CA GLN A 77 -1.85 -1.93 -11.58
C GLN A 77 -2.27 -0.60 -10.98
N ALA A 78 -1.42 0.03 -10.15
CA ALA A 78 -1.64 1.38 -9.63
C ALA A 78 -1.87 2.38 -10.78
N LYS A 79 -1.14 2.22 -11.88
CA LYS A 79 -1.30 3.04 -13.09
C LYS A 79 -2.67 2.89 -13.75
N LYS A 80 -3.35 1.75 -13.63
CA LYS A 80 -4.73 1.58 -14.11
C LYS A 80 -5.74 2.41 -13.30
N TYR A 81 -5.35 2.85 -12.11
CA TYR A 81 -6.14 3.73 -11.25
C TYR A 81 -5.73 5.21 -11.41
N TYR A 82 -5.19 5.61 -12.58
CA TYR A 82 -4.98 7.01 -13.02
C TYR A 82 -6.31 7.78 -13.20
N ASN A 83 -7.29 7.57 -12.33
CA ASN A 83 -8.44 8.44 -12.26
C ASN A 83 -8.14 9.59 -11.29
N PRO A 84 -8.78 10.75 -11.51
CA PRO A 84 -8.68 11.89 -10.64
C PRO A 84 -8.87 11.49 -9.17
N GLU A 85 -7.96 11.97 -8.32
CA GLU A 85 -8.09 11.90 -6.86
C GLU A 85 -8.05 10.50 -6.22
N ASN A 86 -7.56 9.49 -6.93
CA ASN A 86 -7.41 8.16 -6.35
C ASN A 86 -6.25 8.08 -5.35
N ILE A 87 -6.45 7.26 -4.32
CA ILE A 87 -5.40 6.77 -3.43
C ILE A 87 -5.23 5.27 -3.70
N VAL A 88 -3.99 4.82 -3.85
CA VAL A 88 -3.65 3.42 -4.00
C VAL A 88 -2.76 3.00 -2.84
N LEU A 89 -3.14 1.92 -2.17
CA LEU A 89 -2.41 1.31 -1.06
C LEU A 89 -2.01 -0.10 -1.45
N PHE A 90 -0.80 -0.51 -1.07
CA PHE A 90 -0.46 -1.94 -1.06
C PHE A 90 0.69 -2.23 -0.11
N PRO A 91 0.71 -3.43 0.50
CA PRO A 91 1.86 -3.88 1.27
C PRO A 91 2.99 -4.33 0.35
N TYR A 92 4.22 -4.21 0.84
CA TYR A 92 5.42 -4.75 0.20
C TYR A 92 6.18 -5.59 1.23
N TYR A 93 6.43 -6.85 0.91
CA TYR A 93 7.23 -7.74 1.74
C TYR A 93 8.69 -7.64 1.32
N THR A 94 9.55 -7.19 2.23
CA THR A 94 10.95 -6.92 1.93
C THR A 94 11.80 -8.19 1.89
N LYS A 95 12.98 -8.11 1.26
CA LYS A 95 13.98 -9.20 1.32
C LYS A 95 14.50 -9.48 2.73
N ASN A 96 14.29 -8.54 3.65
CA ASN A 96 14.66 -8.65 5.07
C ASN A 96 13.50 -9.18 5.92
N SER A 97 12.56 -9.91 5.30
CA SER A 97 11.49 -10.67 5.96
C SER A 97 10.52 -9.86 6.81
N HIS A 98 10.16 -8.65 6.38
CA HIS A 98 9.14 -7.84 7.06
C HIS A 98 8.30 -7.04 6.05
N TRP A 99 7.14 -6.60 6.51
CA TRP A 99 6.21 -5.80 5.72
C TRP A 99 6.48 -4.30 5.83
N ILE A 100 6.34 -3.59 4.71
CA ILE A 100 6.22 -2.13 4.67
C ILE A 100 4.92 -1.77 3.93
N GLY A 101 4.40 -0.57 4.18
CA GLY A 101 3.27 -0.02 3.45
C GLY A 101 3.71 0.88 2.31
N VAL A 102 3.02 0.86 1.17
CA VAL A 102 3.20 1.82 0.08
C VAL A 102 1.89 2.55 -0.17
N ILE A 103 1.96 3.87 -0.28
CA ILE A 103 0.84 4.76 -0.60
C ILE A 103 1.19 5.63 -1.80
N LEU A 104 0.29 5.65 -2.78
CA LEU A 104 0.36 6.48 -3.96
C LEU A 104 -0.90 7.34 -4.02
N ARG A 105 -0.74 8.63 -4.29
CA ARG A 105 -1.85 9.57 -4.40
C ARG A 105 -1.79 10.30 -5.73
N PHE A 106 -2.92 10.32 -6.41
CA PHE A 106 -3.10 10.96 -7.71
C PHE A 106 -3.89 12.26 -7.54
N ASN A 107 -3.50 13.29 -8.29
CA ASN A 107 -4.20 14.57 -8.33
C ASN A 107 -5.42 14.50 -9.27
N ILE A 108 -6.11 15.64 -9.43
CA ILE A 108 -7.30 15.76 -10.29
C ILE A 108 -7.02 15.48 -11.78
N ASN A 109 -5.75 15.58 -12.21
CA ASN A 109 -5.35 15.32 -13.59
C ASN A 109 -4.89 13.86 -13.78
N GLY A 110 -5.10 13.02 -12.76
CA GLY A 110 -4.60 11.64 -12.73
C GLY A 110 -3.08 11.55 -12.62
N GLN A 111 -2.35 12.64 -12.41
CA GLN A 111 -0.91 12.60 -12.22
C GLN A 111 -0.57 12.22 -10.79
N LEU A 112 0.50 11.45 -10.61
CA LEU A 112 0.98 11.08 -9.29
C LEU A 112 1.55 12.32 -8.57
N GLU A 113 0.93 12.73 -7.46
CA GLU A 113 1.35 13.90 -6.68
C GLU A 113 2.17 13.52 -5.44
N ARG A 114 1.94 12.32 -4.89
CA ARG A 114 2.63 11.85 -3.69
C ARG A 114 2.85 10.35 -3.77
N ALA A 115 4.06 9.91 -3.42
CA ALA A 115 4.42 8.51 -3.28
C ALA A 115 5.27 8.32 -2.04
N GLU A 116 4.83 7.44 -1.16
CA GLU A 116 5.50 7.20 0.10
C GLU A 116 5.55 5.72 0.43
N TYR A 117 6.59 5.34 1.18
CA TYR A 117 6.68 4.06 1.84
C TYR A 117 6.80 4.26 3.36
N ILE A 118 6.19 3.35 4.11
CA ILE A 118 6.17 3.37 5.56
C ILE A 118 6.78 2.07 6.06
N ASP A 119 7.97 2.17 6.64
CA ASP A 119 8.65 1.05 7.26
C ASP A 119 8.34 1.03 8.77
N PRO A 120 7.60 0.02 9.26
CA PRO A 120 7.27 -0.08 10.67
C PRO A 120 8.42 -0.63 11.53
N VAL A 121 9.55 -1.04 10.94
CA VAL A 121 10.66 -1.64 11.67
C VAL A 121 11.74 -0.61 11.99
N VAL A 122 12.02 -0.43 13.28
CA VAL A 122 13.06 0.51 13.75
C VAL A 122 14.44 0.06 13.26
N LYS A 123 15.21 0.99 12.66
CA LYS A 123 16.56 0.74 12.14
C LYS A 123 16.60 -0.48 11.20
N SER A 124 15.57 -0.63 10.37
CA SER A 124 15.60 -1.66 9.34
C SER A 124 16.78 -1.43 8.39
N ASN A 125 17.28 -2.52 7.80
CA ASN A 125 18.24 -2.44 6.70
C ASN A 125 17.53 -2.32 5.34
N PHE A 126 16.29 -1.81 5.31
CA PHE A 126 15.55 -1.65 4.08
C PHE A 126 16.18 -0.51 3.24
N ASN A 127 16.60 -0.85 2.03
CA ASN A 127 17.14 0.11 1.07
C ASN A 127 16.14 0.32 -0.07
N PRO A 128 15.50 1.50 -0.18
CA PRO A 128 14.52 1.77 -1.22
C PRO A 128 15.12 2.04 -2.60
N THR A 129 16.45 2.09 -2.76
CA THR A 129 17.12 2.50 -4.01
C THR A 129 16.63 1.70 -5.22
N LYS A 130 16.53 0.37 -5.08
CA LYS A 130 16.04 -0.48 -6.18
C LYS A 130 14.57 -0.17 -6.50
N LEU A 131 13.71 -0.05 -5.50
CA LEU A 131 12.30 0.28 -5.70
C LEU A 131 12.15 1.65 -6.38
N GLN A 132 12.95 2.63 -5.96
CA GLN A 132 12.96 3.97 -6.55
C GLN A 132 13.38 3.93 -8.02
N MET A 133 14.39 3.14 -8.40
CA MET A 133 14.79 3.00 -9.80
C MET A 133 13.63 2.49 -10.65
N GLU A 134 13.04 1.35 -10.28
CA GLU A 134 11.90 0.74 -10.99
C GLU A 134 10.66 1.64 -10.97
N PHE A 135 10.48 2.42 -9.89
CA PHE A 135 9.41 3.40 -9.77
C PHE A 135 9.56 4.58 -10.74
N SER A 136 10.78 5.10 -10.89
CA SER A 136 11.09 6.21 -11.79
C SER A 136 10.83 5.89 -13.26
N GLU A 137 10.87 4.61 -13.66
CA GLU A 137 10.53 4.17 -15.02
C GLU A 137 9.05 4.40 -15.36
N LEU A 138 8.16 4.30 -14.37
CA LEU A 138 6.72 4.48 -14.54
C LEU A 138 6.23 5.88 -14.18
N PHE A 139 6.88 6.51 -13.20
CA PHE A 139 6.49 7.79 -12.60
C PHE A 139 7.66 8.77 -12.62
N SER A 140 7.95 9.31 -13.81
CA SER A 140 9.08 10.23 -14.01
C SER A 140 8.95 11.49 -13.15
N GLY A 141 10.03 11.87 -12.47
CA GLY A 141 10.09 13.12 -11.69
C GLY A 141 9.47 13.04 -10.30
N VAL A 142 8.99 11.87 -9.86
CA VAL A 142 8.47 11.66 -8.50
C VAL A 142 9.45 10.80 -7.70
N VAL A 143 9.67 11.18 -6.45
CA VAL A 143 10.50 10.44 -5.49
C VAL A 143 9.58 9.70 -4.52
N LEU A 144 9.84 8.41 -4.34
CA LEU A 144 9.25 7.55 -3.32
C LEU A 144 9.88 7.91 -1.97
N LYS A 145 9.16 8.68 -1.16
CA LYS A 145 9.65 9.24 0.10
C LYS A 145 9.38 8.29 1.27
N SER A 146 10.26 8.30 2.26
CA SER A 146 9.97 7.63 3.53
C SER A 146 8.97 8.46 4.33
N MET A 147 7.96 7.81 4.90
CA MET A 147 7.06 8.37 5.89
C MET A 147 7.20 7.55 7.18
N THR A 148 7.38 8.24 8.30
CA THR A 148 7.50 7.58 9.61
C THR A 148 6.19 7.72 10.37
N LEU A 149 5.63 6.59 10.79
CA LEU A 149 4.43 6.49 11.62
C LEU A 149 4.73 5.61 12.84
N GLN A 150 3.84 4.68 13.19
CA GLN A 150 4.07 3.75 14.29
C GLN A 150 5.18 2.77 13.90
N THR A 151 6.14 2.57 14.81
CA THR A 151 7.28 1.69 14.59
C THR A 151 7.47 0.73 15.76
N HIS A 152 8.14 -0.39 15.50
CA HIS A 152 8.49 -1.40 16.49
C HIS A 152 9.86 -2.00 16.16
N SER A 153 10.61 -2.43 17.18
CA SER A 153 11.95 -3.00 17.00
C SER A 153 11.92 -4.43 16.46
N ASP A 154 10.93 -5.22 16.87
CA ASP A 154 10.71 -6.60 16.42
C ASP A 154 9.95 -6.65 15.07
N PRO A 155 10.57 -7.17 13.98
CA PRO A 155 9.95 -7.27 12.66
C PRO A 155 8.71 -8.15 12.60
N LYS A 156 8.46 -9.01 13.59
CA LYS A 156 7.26 -9.87 13.60
C LYS A 156 5.96 -9.05 13.66
N TYR A 157 5.99 -7.83 14.20
CA TYR A 157 4.81 -6.95 14.23
C TYR A 157 4.62 -6.13 12.95
N SER A 158 5.50 -6.27 11.96
CA SER A 158 5.48 -5.46 10.74
C SER A 158 4.17 -5.57 9.96
N ALA A 159 3.53 -6.74 9.91
CA ALA A 159 2.26 -6.92 9.20
C ALA A 159 1.14 -6.07 9.82
N GLU A 160 0.91 -6.22 11.13
CA GLU A 160 -0.10 -5.48 11.89
C GLU A 160 0.13 -3.97 11.81
N LEU A 161 1.39 -3.54 11.97
CA LEU A 161 1.76 -2.14 11.89
C LEU A 161 1.62 -1.59 10.47
N THR A 162 1.92 -2.38 9.43
CA THR A 162 1.69 -1.98 8.04
C THR A 162 0.21 -1.69 7.78
N ILE A 163 -0.69 -2.55 8.27
CA ILE A 163 -2.14 -2.33 8.16
C ILE A 163 -2.53 -1.00 8.82
N ARG A 164 -2.16 -0.80 10.10
CA ARG A 164 -2.50 0.42 10.84
C ARG A 164 -1.90 1.68 10.22
N ASN A 165 -0.64 1.62 9.83
CA ASN A 165 0.07 2.76 9.27
C ASN A 165 -0.48 3.19 7.92
N LEU A 166 -0.88 2.25 7.05
CA LEU A 166 -1.51 2.60 5.78
C LEU A 166 -2.84 3.37 5.98
N LEU A 167 -3.63 2.96 6.97
CA LEU A 167 -4.89 3.66 7.30
C LEU A 167 -4.62 5.03 7.97
N ASN A 168 -3.64 5.12 8.86
CA ASN A 168 -3.25 6.37 9.50
C ASN A 168 -2.67 7.38 8.50
N ALA A 169 -1.90 6.93 7.51
CA ALA A 169 -1.36 7.78 6.46
C ALA A 169 -2.46 8.50 5.66
N ILE A 170 -3.61 7.83 5.46
CA ILE A 170 -4.78 8.47 4.85
C ILE A 170 -5.32 9.57 5.76
N LYS A 171 -5.52 9.28 7.06
CA LYS A 171 -6.06 10.22 8.06
C LYS A 171 -5.21 11.50 8.14
N GLU A 172 -3.89 11.38 8.29
CA GLU A 172 -2.98 12.53 8.41
C GLU A 172 -2.97 13.44 7.17
N THR A 173 -3.14 12.83 6.00
CA THR A 173 -3.20 13.52 4.72
C THR A 173 -4.49 14.34 4.56
N HIS A 174 -5.55 14.02 5.31
CA HIS A 174 -6.77 14.81 5.36
C HIS A 174 -6.69 15.93 6.40
N SER A 175 -6.08 15.70 7.56
CA SER A 175 -5.94 16.72 8.61
C SER A 175 -5.11 17.93 8.17
N THR A 176 -4.07 17.73 7.35
CA THR A 176 -3.21 18.81 6.84
C THR A 176 -3.90 19.76 5.84
N ASN A 177 -4.99 19.32 5.19
CA ASN A 177 -5.76 20.16 4.27
C ASN A 177 -6.81 21.04 4.99
N VAL A 178 -7.22 20.68 6.22
CA VAL A 178 -8.20 21.48 7.00
C VAL A 178 -7.52 22.67 7.68
N THR A 179 -6.28 22.51 8.15
CA THR A 179 -5.55 23.60 8.83
C THR A 179 -5.09 24.69 7.86
N SER A 180 -4.84 24.35 6.59
CA SER A 180 -4.37 25.29 5.56
C SER A 180 -5.48 26.21 5.00
N GLN A 181 -6.75 25.97 5.36
CA GLN A 181 -7.89 26.84 4.99
C GLN A 181 -8.38 27.71 6.15
N SER A 182 -7.72 27.65 7.31
CA SER A 182 -8.16 28.36 8.53
C SER A 182 -7.32 29.60 8.87
N ILE A 183 -6.52 30.11 7.93
CA ILE A 183 -5.77 31.35 8.10
C ILE A 183 -6.24 32.32 7.01
N ASN A 184 -7.34 33.02 7.30
CA ASN A 184 -7.72 34.28 6.68
C ASN A 184 -7.72 35.35 7.77
#